data_AF-A0A972NF61-F1
#
_entry.id   AF-A0A972NF61-F1
#
_cell.length_a   1.000
_cell.length_b   1.000
_cell.length_c   1.000
_cell.angle_alpha   90.00
_cell.angle_beta   90.00
_cell.angle_gamma   90.00
#
_symmetry.space_group_name_H-M   'P 1'
#
loop_
_entity.id
_entity.type
_entity.pdbx_description
1 polymer ?
#
loop_
_entity_poly.entity_id
_entity_poly.type
_entity_poly.pdbx_seq_one_letter_code
_entity_poly.pdbx_strand_id
1 'polypeptide(L)'
;FDVVQEALYTLEAFGLITTEEHKGKKVHKLTEHGQQVLDDMKQRGFREITSTAVKAITITNREISAPNVDWYNKAVDEKLVGAGEPTVSGKLYADLAYNIRRLPHITRFELQVLHRIPARGFFLKDVYAQFDETWKEEVTYALNKLEARGYLNILQNEAVVLTEVGQLIKEALAGVPEGVAQPLTPIAVRILDALRKVGNLYVKEERVRILPKNIEEALRLTGLDKETFEKELVVLRVAGLIGRTSINKAGLQVLKALELLNA
;
A
#
# COMPACT_ATOMS: atom_id res chain seq x y z
N PHE A 1 2.07 16.11 -12.32
CA PHE A 1 2.20 14.72 -11.84
C PHE A 1 1.46 13.83 -12.82
N ASP A 2 2.00 12.66 -13.14
CA ASP A 2 1.34 11.70 -14.01
C ASP A 2 0.29 10.92 -13.19
N VAL A 3 -0.96 11.39 -13.26
CA VAL A 3 -2.11 10.81 -12.55
C VAL A 3 -2.33 9.35 -12.96
N VAL A 4 -2.05 9.00 -14.21
CA VAL A 4 -2.22 7.64 -14.72
C VAL A 4 -1.19 6.71 -14.08
N GLN A 5 0.07 7.15 -13.98
CA GLN A 5 1.12 6.33 -13.37
C GLN A 5 0.88 6.10 -11.87
N GLU A 6 0.38 7.09 -11.12
CA GLU A 6 0.00 6.91 -9.71
C GLU A 6 -1.18 5.95 -9.54
N ALA A 7 -2.18 6.03 -10.42
CA ALA A 7 -3.30 5.09 -10.43
C ALA A 7 -2.81 3.65 -10.69
N LEU A 8 -1.91 3.46 -11.67
CA LEU A 8 -1.31 2.15 -11.96
C LEU A 8 -0.51 1.61 -10.77
N TYR A 9 0.29 2.44 -10.09
CA TYR A 9 0.97 2.02 -8.87
C TYR A 9 -0.01 1.65 -7.76
N THR A 10 -1.11 2.39 -7.62
CA THR A 10 -2.13 2.05 -6.63
C THR A 10 -2.80 0.71 -6.95
N LEU A 11 -3.16 0.46 -8.21
CA LEU A 11 -3.75 -0.81 -8.63
C LEU A 11 -2.80 -1.99 -8.42
N GLU A 12 -1.51 -1.81 -8.71
CA GLU A 12 -0.50 -2.85 -8.50
C GLU A 12 -0.23 -3.08 -7.00
N ALA A 13 -0.23 -2.02 -6.20
CA ALA A 13 -0.10 -2.10 -4.75
C ALA A 13 -1.24 -2.90 -4.10
N PHE A 14 -2.45 -2.79 -4.64
CA PHE A 14 -3.59 -3.60 -4.22
C PHE A 14 -3.64 -4.98 -4.88
N GLY A 15 -2.67 -5.37 -5.71
CA GLY A 15 -2.65 -6.68 -6.36
C GLY A 15 -3.72 -6.85 -7.46
N LEU A 16 -4.29 -5.76 -7.98
CA LEU A 16 -5.31 -5.77 -9.03
C LEU A 16 -4.70 -5.81 -10.43
N ILE A 17 -3.48 -5.32 -10.58
CA ILE A 17 -2.70 -5.47 -11.81
C ILE A 17 -1.29 -5.96 -11.47
N THR A 18 -0.60 -6.47 -12.48
CA THR A 18 0.84 -6.71 -12.43
C THR A 18 1.54 -5.98 -13.57
N THR A 19 2.68 -5.37 -13.27
CA THR A 19 3.58 -4.81 -14.27
C THR A 19 4.57 -5.87 -14.74
N GLU A 20 4.72 -6.03 -16.05
CA GLU A 20 5.66 -6.96 -16.66
C GLU A 20 6.22 -6.42 -17.99
N GLU A 21 7.30 -7.04 -18.45
CA GLU A 21 7.86 -6.82 -19.78
C GLU A 21 7.19 -7.71 -20.82
N HIS A 22 6.74 -7.13 -21.93
CA HIS A 22 6.26 -7.85 -23.10
C HIS A 22 6.81 -7.23 -24.40
N LYS A 23 7.66 -7.99 -25.10
CA LYS A 23 8.28 -7.61 -26.39
C LYS A 23 9.06 -6.28 -26.34
N GLY A 24 9.87 -6.11 -25.30
CA GLY A 24 10.68 -4.94 -25.01
C GLY A 24 9.88 -3.76 -24.46
N LYS A 25 8.62 -3.94 -24.07
CA LYS A 25 7.75 -2.86 -23.59
C LYS A 25 7.14 -3.20 -22.24
N LYS A 26 7.09 -2.21 -21.35
CA LYS A 26 6.33 -2.27 -20.10
C LYS A 26 4.84 -2.37 -20.42
N VAL A 27 4.18 -3.41 -19.89
CA VAL A 27 2.73 -3.59 -19.99
C VAL A 27 2.13 -3.86 -18.61
N HIS A 28 0.82 -3.60 -18.50
CA HIS A 28 0.05 -3.85 -17.29
C HIS A 28 -1.01 -4.91 -17.60
N LYS A 29 -1.02 -5.99 -16.81
CA LYS A 29 -2.02 -7.05 -16.93
C LYS A 29 -2.93 -7.05 -15.70
N LEU A 30 -4.23 -7.27 -15.92
CA LEU A 30 -5.17 -7.53 -14.84
C LEU A 30 -4.81 -8.86 -14.16
N THR A 31 -4.87 -8.87 -12.83
CA THR A 31 -4.88 -10.11 -12.05
C THR A 31 -6.29 -10.70 -12.04
N GLU A 32 -6.45 -11.90 -11.50
CA GLU A 32 -7.78 -12.49 -11.29
C GLU A 32 -8.66 -11.58 -10.43
N HIS A 33 -8.13 -11.07 -9.33
CA HIS A 33 -8.82 -10.10 -8.47
C HIS A 33 -9.13 -8.78 -9.20
N GLY A 34 -8.18 -8.28 -10.01
CA GLY A 34 -8.42 -7.10 -10.83
C GLY A 34 -9.57 -7.28 -11.81
N GLN A 35 -9.68 -8.46 -12.42
CA GLN A 35 -10.76 -8.81 -13.32
C GLN A 35 -12.11 -8.88 -12.57
N GLN A 36 -12.15 -9.53 -11.41
CA GLN A 36 -13.34 -9.61 -10.55
C GLN A 36 -13.85 -8.22 -10.13
N VAL A 37 -12.93 -7.33 -9.69
CA VAL A 37 -13.28 -5.94 -9.33
C VAL A 37 -13.81 -5.17 -10.53
N LEU A 38 -13.16 -5.30 -11.69
CA LEU A 38 -13.60 -4.62 -12.91
C LEU A 38 -15.01 -5.08 -13.34
N ASP A 39 -15.30 -6.37 -13.22
CA ASP A 39 -16.60 -6.93 -13.58
C ASP A 39 -17.69 -6.48 -12.60
N ASP A 40 -17.40 -6.44 -11.29
CA ASP A 40 -18.31 -5.85 -10.28
C ASP A 40 -18.65 -4.39 -10.60
N MET A 41 -17.63 -3.59 -10.92
CA MET A 41 -17.79 -2.16 -11.26
C MET A 41 -18.64 -1.98 -12.52
N LYS A 42 -18.43 -2.81 -13.55
CA LYS A 42 -19.25 -2.77 -14.78
C LYS A 42 -20.70 -3.16 -14.53
N GLN A 43 -20.94 -4.15 -13.67
CA GLN A 43 -22.29 -4.64 -13.38
C GLN A 43 -23.10 -3.69 -12.48
N ARG A 44 -22.46 -3.05 -11.50
CA ARG A 44 -23.15 -2.28 -10.44
C ARG A 44 -22.96 -0.78 -10.51
N GLY A 45 -22.15 -0.33 -11.46
CA GLY A 45 -21.72 1.04 -11.64
C GLY A 45 -20.39 1.32 -10.94
N PHE A 46 -19.59 2.17 -11.57
CA PHE A 46 -18.37 2.72 -10.98
C PHE A 46 -18.73 3.54 -9.75
N ARG A 47 -18.13 3.15 -8.62
CA ARG A 47 -18.36 3.76 -7.31
C ARG A 47 -17.10 3.63 -6.46
N GLU A 48 -16.99 4.47 -5.45
CA GLU A 48 -15.93 4.33 -4.46
C GLU A 48 -16.25 3.19 -3.51
N ILE A 49 -15.20 2.45 -3.11
CA ILE A 49 -15.27 1.41 -2.11
C ILE A 49 -14.31 1.79 -0.99
N THR A 50 -14.84 2.28 0.12
CA THR A 50 -14.01 2.79 1.23
C THR A 50 -13.59 1.68 2.18
N SER A 51 -12.44 1.85 2.82
CA SER A 51 -11.99 0.98 3.91
C SER A 51 -13.05 0.88 5.02
N THR A 52 -13.75 1.96 5.30
CA THR A 52 -14.83 2.04 6.28
C THR A 52 -16.00 1.11 5.94
N ALA A 53 -16.48 1.14 4.69
CA ALA A 53 -17.55 0.25 4.25
C ALA A 53 -17.12 -1.23 4.29
N VAL A 54 -15.89 -1.54 3.87
CA VAL A 54 -15.34 -2.90 3.93
C VAL A 54 -15.15 -3.38 5.36
N LYS A 55 -14.73 -2.52 6.29
CA LYS A 55 -14.68 -2.84 7.74
C LYS A 55 -16.06 -3.19 8.28
N ALA A 56 -17.12 -2.51 7.84
CA ALA A 56 -18.48 -2.78 8.30
C ALA A 56 -18.93 -4.22 8.02
N ILE A 57 -18.45 -4.82 6.92
CA ILE A 57 -18.80 -6.20 6.50
C ILE A 57 -17.76 -7.26 6.89
N THR A 58 -16.57 -6.86 7.34
CA THR A 58 -15.49 -7.77 7.75
C THR A 58 -15.31 -7.85 9.26
N ILE A 59 -15.84 -6.87 10.02
CA ILE A 59 -15.88 -6.89 11.50
C ILE A 59 -16.63 -8.10 12.05
N THR A 60 -17.60 -8.65 11.31
CA THR A 60 -18.32 -9.88 11.68
C THR A 60 -17.41 -11.09 11.89
N ASN A 61 -16.16 -11.06 11.37
CA ASN A 61 -15.14 -12.09 11.56
C ASN A 61 -14.10 -11.75 12.65
N ARG A 62 -14.29 -10.67 13.43
CA ARG A 62 -13.44 -10.32 14.58
C ARG A 62 -14.29 -10.21 15.86
N GLU A 63 -13.69 -10.41 17.03
CA GLU A 63 -14.32 -10.43 18.36
C GLU A 63 -15.04 -9.13 18.80
N ILE A 64 -15.23 -8.16 17.90
CA ILE A 64 -15.94 -6.89 18.17
C ILE A 64 -17.39 -7.03 17.69
N SER A 65 -18.32 -6.72 18.59
CA SER A 65 -19.71 -7.20 18.55
C SER A 65 -20.65 -6.56 17.51
N ALA A 66 -20.29 -5.45 16.86
CA ALA A 66 -21.01 -4.90 15.71
C ALA A 66 -20.27 -3.68 15.11
N PRO A 67 -20.42 -3.39 13.80
CA PRO A 67 -20.08 -2.07 13.27
C PRO A 67 -20.99 -0.99 13.86
N ASN A 68 -20.50 0.25 13.94
CA ASN A 68 -21.37 1.38 14.30
C ASN A 68 -22.33 1.71 13.13
N VAL A 69 -23.35 2.53 13.42
CA VAL A 69 -24.39 2.91 12.45
C VAL A 69 -23.80 3.61 11.23
N ASP A 70 -22.80 4.47 11.42
CA ASP A 70 -22.20 5.23 10.32
C ASP A 70 -21.45 4.33 9.33
N TRP A 71 -20.69 3.35 9.83
CA TRP A 71 -19.98 2.39 8.97
C TRP A 71 -20.97 1.50 8.22
N TYR A 72 -22.04 1.08 8.89
CA TYR A 72 -23.12 0.32 8.28
C TYR A 72 -23.79 1.11 7.14
N ASN A 73 -24.19 2.35 7.40
CA ASN A 73 -24.82 3.22 6.40
C ASN A 73 -23.90 3.42 5.20
N LYS A 74 -22.60 3.64 5.44
CA LYS A 74 -21.61 3.74 4.37
C LYS A 74 -21.54 2.46 3.51
N ALA A 75 -21.58 1.29 4.14
CA ALA A 75 -21.60 0.01 3.44
C ALA A 75 -22.89 -0.23 2.63
N VAL A 76 -24.03 0.29 3.09
CA VAL A 76 -25.30 0.28 2.34
C VAL A 76 -25.20 1.22 1.13
N ASP A 77 -24.71 2.45 1.31
CA ASP A 77 -24.54 3.44 0.24
C ASP A 77 -23.61 2.93 -0.87
N GLU A 78 -22.53 2.23 -0.48
CA GLU A 78 -21.57 1.61 -1.40
C GLU A 78 -22.04 0.24 -1.95
N LYS A 79 -23.28 -0.16 -1.63
CA LYS A 79 -23.95 -1.40 -2.08
C LYS A 79 -23.23 -2.69 -1.66
N LEU A 80 -22.45 -2.63 -0.59
CA LEU A 80 -21.78 -3.78 0.02
C LEU A 80 -22.73 -4.54 0.95
N VAL A 81 -23.72 -3.86 1.52
CA VAL A 81 -24.78 -4.45 2.36
C VAL A 81 -26.13 -4.25 1.70
N GLY A 82 -26.94 -5.31 1.71
CA GLY A 82 -28.32 -5.31 1.22
C GLY A 82 -29.32 -5.31 2.37
N ALA A 83 -30.26 -6.26 2.36
CA ALA A 83 -31.29 -6.46 3.39
C ALA A 83 -30.73 -7.02 4.72
N GLY A 84 -29.68 -6.40 5.26
CA GLY A 84 -29.02 -6.80 6.51
C GLY A 84 -27.87 -7.79 6.36
N GLU A 85 -27.54 -8.21 5.13
CA GLU A 85 -26.42 -9.13 4.85
C GLU A 85 -25.46 -8.60 3.76
N PRO A 86 -24.20 -9.06 3.73
CA PRO A 86 -23.26 -8.74 2.65
C PRO A 86 -23.80 -9.18 1.29
N THR A 87 -23.80 -8.25 0.32
CA THR A 87 -24.16 -8.53 -1.08
C THR A 87 -23.09 -9.41 -1.76
N VAL A 88 -23.30 -9.81 -3.02
CA VAL A 88 -22.24 -10.46 -3.83
C VAL A 88 -20.99 -9.59 -3.88
N SER A 89 -21.14 -8.26 -4.04
CA SER A 89 -20.02 -7.32 -3.96
C SER A 89 -19.43 -7.27 -2.57
N GLY A 90 -20.26 -7.21 -1.53
CA GLY A 90 -19.80 -7.26 -0.13
C GLY A 90 -18.90 -8.49 0.11
N LYS A 91 -19.34 -9.67 -0.31
CA LYS A 91 -18.56 -10.91 -0.22
C LYS A 91 -17.25 -10.82 -1.00
N LEU A 92 -17.26 -10.26 -2.21
CA LEU A 92 -16.05 -10.03 -3.00
C LEU A 92 -15.05 -9.12 -2.27
N TYR A 93 -15.46 -7.94 -1.80
CA TYR A 93 -14.54 -7.02 -1.14
C TYR A 93 -14.10 -7.49 0.25
N ALA A 94 -14.94 -8.26 0.95
CA ALA A 94 -14.56 -8.94 2.18
C ALA A 94 -13.49 -10.01 1.91
N ASP A 95 -13.65 -10.83 0.86
CA ASP A 95 -12.65 -11.82 0.43
C ASP A 95 -11.32 -11.13 0.08
N LEU A 96 -11.37 -10.07 -0.73
CA LEU A 96 -10.20 -9.26 -1.07
C LEU A 96 -9.54 -8.65 0.16
N ALA A 97 -10.29 -8.28 1.21
CA ALA A 97 -9.71 -7.75 2.44
C ALA A 97 -8.69 -8.72 3.06
N TYR A 98 -8.99 -10.03 3.05
CA TYR A 98 -8.19 -11.08 3.68
C TYR A 98 -7.21 -11.79 2.74
N ASN A 99 -7.59 -12.01 1.48
CA ASN A 99 -6.88 -12.95 0.61
C ASN A 99 -5.98 -12.27 -0.44
N ILE A 100 -6.17 -10.98 -0.71
CA ILE A 100 -5.33 -10.30 -1.70
C ILE A 100 -3.95 -9.99 -1.13
N ARG A 101 -2.92 -10.30 -1.91
CA ARG A 101 -1.56 -9.87 -1.60
C ARG A 101 -1.35 -8.42 -1.98
N ARG A 102 -0.85 -7.63 -1.03
CA ARG A 102 -0.61 -6.20 -1.17
C ARG A 102 0.88 -5.89 -1.17
N LEU A 103 1.26 -4.88 -1.93
CA LEU A 103 2.60 -4.31 -1.92
C LEU A 103 2.55 -2.92 -1.25
N PRO A 104 3.50 -2.59 -0.36
CA PRO A 104 3.65 -1.25 0.13
C PRO A 104 3.78 -0.21 -1.00
N HIS A 105 3.04 0.89 -0.87
CA HIS A 105 3.06 2.02 -1.77
C HIS A 105 2.72 3.27 -0.97
N ILE A 106 3.49 4.34 -1.16
CA ILE A 106 3.21 5.63 -0.54
C ILE A 106 3.65 6.78 -1.45
N THR A 107 2.76 7.75 -1.62
CA THR A 107 3.07 9.01 -2.27
C THR A 107 3.71 9.98 -1.28
N ARG A 108 4.32 11.05 -1.79
CA ARG A 108 4.84 12.14 -0.96
C ARG A 108 3.80 12.68 0.02
N PHE A 109 2.60 12.96 -0.48
CA PHE A 109 1.55 13.57 0.34
C PHE A 109 1.05 12.60 1.41
N GLU A 110 0.89 11.32 1.07
CA GLU A 110 0.54 10.27 2.02
C GLU A 110 1.62 10.10 3.10
N LEU A 111 2.91 10.18 2.74
CA LEU A 111 4.02 10.14 3.70
C LEU A 111 4.00 11.36 4.65
N GLN A 112 3.68 12.55 4.13
CA GLN A 112 3.50 13.77 4.94
C GLN A 112 2.34 13.66 5.94
N VAL A 113 1.24 12.99 5.55
CA VAL A 113 0.13 12.66 6.46
C VAL A 113 0.58 11.65 7.51
N LEU A 114 1.24 10.57 7.09
CA LEU A 114 1.73 9.51 7.98
C LEU A 114 2.73 10.05 9.03
N HIS A 115 3.61 10.98 8.66
CA HIS A 115 4.57 11.57 9.59
C HIS A 115 3.91 12.42 10.70
N ARG A 116 2.78 13.08 10.42
CA ARG A 116 2.04 13.88 11.40
C ARG A 116 1.26 13.05 12.43
N ILE A 117 1.05 11.75 12.18
CA ILE A 117 0.35 10.86 13.12
C ILE A 117 1.36 10.33 14.16
N PRO A 118 1.28 10.70 15.44
CA PRO A 118 2.21 10.20 16.46
C PRO A 118 2.02 8.70 16.72
N ALA A 119 3.06 8.03 17.24
CA ALA A 119 3.01 6.59 17.54
C ALA A 119 1.92 6.22 18.56
N ARG A 120 1.57 7.12 19.48
CA ARG A 120 0.48 6.95 20.46
C ARG A 120 -0.93 7.05 19.86
N GLY A 121 -1.04 7.35 18.57
CA GLY A 121 -2.31 7.64 17.89
C GLY A 121 -2.80 9.08 18.06
N PHE A 122 -3.80 9.45 17.26
CA PHE A 122 -4.43 10.77 17.24
C PHE A 122 -5.94 10.67 16.98
N PHE A 123 -6.74 11.72 17.16
CA PHE A 123 -8.10 11.73 16.60
C PHE A 123 -8.11 12.36 15.20
N LEU A 124 -9.06 11.97 14.35
CA LEU A 124 -9.19 12.51 12.98
C LEU A 124 -9.21 14.04 12.96
N LYS A 125 -9.99 14.67 13.85
CA LYS A 125 -10.05 16.13 14.00
C LYS A 125 -8.68 16.76 14.25
N ASP A 126 -7.82 16.08 15.01
CA ASP A 126 -6.52 16.59 15.37
C ASP A 126 -5.51 16.37 14.24
N VAL A 127 -5.69 15.33 13.40
CA VAL A 127 -4.94 15.15 12.15
C VAL A 127 -5.30 16.29 11.18
N TYR A 128 -6.58 16.58 10.99
CA TYR A 128 -7.02 17.67 10.10
C TYR A 128 -6.47 19.03 10.55
N ALA A 129 -6.41 19.29 11.86
CA ALA A 129 -5.84 20.53 12.41
C ALA A 129 -4.33 20.72 12.13
N GLN A 130 -3.62 19.70 11.64
CA GLN A 130 -2.20 19.81 11.22
C GLN A 130 -2.04 20.27 9.76
N PHE A 131 -3.15 20.51 9.06
CA PHE A 131 -3.20 20.93 7.67
C PHE A 131 -4.10 22.17 7.51
N ASP A 132 -3.98 22.83 6.37
CA ASP A 132 -4.91 23.89 5.98
C ASP A 132 -6.31 23.29 5.77
N GLU A 133 -7.36 24.01 6.18
CA GLU A 133 -8.75 23.54 6.10
C GLU A 133 -9.18 23.19 4.67
N THR A 134 -8.61 23.87 3.68
CA THR A 134 -8.86 23.60 2.25
C THR A 134 -8.38 22.22 1.80
N TRP A 135 -7.50 21.56 2.56
CA TRP A 135 -6.93 20.24 2.24
C TRP A 135 -7.67 19.07 2.90
N LYS A 136 -8.80 19.33 3.57
CA LYS A 136 -9.51 18.30 4.35
C LYS A 136 -9.89 17.09 3.48
N GLU A 137 -10.32 17.31 2.24
CA GLU A 137 -10.70 16.23 1.32
C GLU A 137 -9.49 15.38 0.92
N GLU A 138 -8.38 16.01 0.56
CA GLU A 138 -7.13 15.35 0.20
C GLU A 138 -6.55 14.56 1.37
N VAL A 139 -6.55 15.13 2.57
CA VAL A 139 -6.12 14.44 3.80
C VAL A 139 -7.02 13.23 4.07
N THR A 140 -8.33 13.38 3.89
CA THR A 140 -9.29 12.27 4.03
C THR A 140 -8.99 11.15 3.02
N TYR A 141 -8.72 11.50 1.76
CA TYR A 141 -8.36 10.55 0.72
C TYR A 141 -7.04 9.83 1.02
N ALA A 142 -6.04 10.56 1.53
CA ALA A 142 -4.76 9.99 1.96
C ALA A 142 -4.94 9.03 3.14
N LEU A 143 -5.72 9.40 4.16
CA LEU A 143 -6.02 8.55 5.31
C LEU A 143 -6.73 7.25 4.89
N ASN A 144 -7.72 7.34 4.00
CA ASN A 144 -8.40 6.16 3.45
C ASN A 144 -7.42 5.24 2.71
N LYS A 145 -6.49 5.79 1.90
CA LYS A 145 -5.47 4.99 1.20
C LYS A 145 -4.47 4.35 2.17
N LEU A 146 -4.01 5.09 3.19
CA LEU A 146 -3.12 4.58 4.23
C LEU A 146 -3.79 3.46 5.04
N GLU A 147 -5.07 3.60 5.36
CA GLU A 147 -5.85 2.55 6.03
C GLU A 147 -6.03 1.32 5.14
N ALA A 148 -6.46 1.49 3.89
CA ALA A 148 -6.68 0.39 2.96
C ALA A 148 -5.39 -0.40 2.66
N ARG A 149 -4.22 0.24 2.76
CA ARG A 149 -2.90 -0.40 2.65
C ARG A 149 -2.37 -0.95 3.98
N GLY A 150 -3.15 -0.85 5.06
CA GLY A 150 -2.85 -1.45 6.36
C GLY A 150 -1.82 -0.68 7.18
N TYR A 151 -1.58 0.61 6.93
CA TYR A 151 -0.58 1.40 7.68
C TYR A 151 -1.16 2.02 8.94
N LEU A 152 -2.47 2.23 8.97
CA LEU A 152 -3.16 2.76 10.13
C LEU A 152 -4.56 2.14 10.21
N ASN A 153 -5.18 2.28 11.37
CA ASN A 153 -6.58 1.98 11.59
C ASN A 153 -7.29 3.25 12.06
N ILE A 154 -8.44 3.54 11.46
CA ILE A 154 -9.40 4.52 11.93
C ILE A 154 -10.49 3.77 12.69
N LEU A 155 -10.52 3.94 14.00
CA LEU A 155 -11.46 3.27 14.90
C LEU A 155 -12.85 3.93 14.84
N GLN A 156 -13.86 3.26 15.41
CA GLN A 156 -15.24 3.75 15.41
C GLN A 156 -15.40 5.10 16.13
N ASN A 157 -14.52 5.40 17.09
CA ASN A 157 -14.46 6.68 17.82
C ASN A 157 -13.54 7.71 17.14
N GLU A 158 -13.22 7.52 15.85
CA GLU A 158 -12.36 8.39 15.04
C GLU A 158 -10.90 8.47 15.52
N ALA A 159 -10.46 7.57 16.40
CA ALA A 159 -9.06 7.45 16.74
C ALA A 159 -8.27 6.81 15.57
N VAL A 160 -7.21 7.48 15.15
CA VAL A 160 -6.24 7.07 14.14
C VAL A 160 -5.04 6.46 14.85
N VAL A 161 -4.78 5.17 14.62
CA VAL A 161 -3.69 4.42 15.26
C VAL A 161 -2.80 3.79 14.20
N LEU A 162 -1.48 3.96 14.29
CA LEU A 162 -0.54 3.29 13.39
C LEU A 162 -0.52 1.78 13.65
N THR A 163 -0.48 0.99 12.58
CA THR A 163 -0.19 -0.45 12.68
C THR A 163 1.32 -0.68 12.80
N GLU A 164 1.76 -1.91 13.10
CA GLU A 164 3.18 -2.24 13.04
C GLU A 164 3.76 -2.00 11.63
N VAL A 165 3.00 -2.34 10.58
CA VAL A 165 3.35 -2.07 9.18
C VAL A 165 3.56 -0.55 8.98
N GLY A 166 2.61 0.27 9.42
CA GLY A 166 2.72 1.72 9.29
C GLY A 166 3.87 2.33 10.06
N GLN A 167 4.17 1.83 11.25
CA GLN A 167 5.33 2.26 12.04
C GLN A 167 6.65 1.93 11.33
N LEU A 168 6.79 0.72 10.78
CA LEU A 168 7.98 0.31 10.02
C LEU A 168 8.17 1.16 8.76
N ILE A 169 7.11 1.41 7.99
CA ILE A 169 7.16 2.26 6.79
C ILE A 169 7.50 3.71 7.16
N LYS A 170 6.86 4.25 8.20
CA LYS A 170 7.12 5.60 8.71
C LYS A 170 8.59 5.78 9.11
N GLU A 171 9.16 4.82 9.83
CA GLU A 171 10.57 4.87 10.24
C GLU A 171 11.52 4.71 9.05
N ALA A 172 11.24 3.75 8.15
CA ALA A 172 12.07 3.49 6.98
C ALA A 172 12.19 4.71 6.07
N LEU A 173 11.13 5.52 5.99
CA LEU A 173 11.05 6.66 5.07
C LEU A 173 11.27 8.02 5.76
N ALA A 174 11.63 8.05 7.05
CA ALA A 174 11.84 9.30 7.79
C ALA A 174 12.96 10.19 7.23
N GLY A 175 13.94 9.60 6.54
CA GLY A 175 15.05 10.31 5.91
C GLY A 175 14.84 10.68 4.43
N VAL A 176 13.66 10.39 3.86
CA VAL A 176 13.41 10.65 2.44
C VAL A 176 13.27 12.16 2.19
N PRO A 177 13.99 12.73 1.20
CA PRO A 177 13.82 14.14 0.86
C PRO A 177 12.40 14.48 0.39
N GLU A 178 11.87 15.63 0.80
CA GLU A 178 10.52 16.09 0.40
C GLU A 178 10.33 16.27 -1.12
N GLY A 179 11.42 16.32 -1.90
CA GLY A 179 11.35 16.38 -3.36
C GLY A 179 10.91 15.06 -4.02
N VAL A 180 10.94 13.93 -3.31
CA VAL A 180 10.63 12.61 -3.89
C VAL A 180 9.12 12.42 -3.97
N ALA A 181 8.58 12.42 -5.19
CA ALA A 181 7.16 12.30 -5.46
C ALA A 181 6.54 10.97 -4.99
N GLN A 182 7.23 9.87 -5.24
CA GLN A 182 6.82 8.50 -4.92
C GLN A 182 7.95 7.79 -4.16
N PRO A 183 8.08 8.04 -2.84
CA PRO A 183 9.16 7.46 -2.01
C PRO A 183 9.24 5.94 -2.04
N LEU A 184 8.08 5.28 -2.20
CA LEU A 184 7.99 3.83 -2.26
C LEU A 184 6.91 3.42 -3.25
N THR A 185 7.32 2.80 -4.35
CA THR A 185 6.43 2.24 -5.38
C THR A 185 6.29 0.72 -5.18
N PRO A 186 5.19 0.08 -5.64
CA PRO A 186 5.09 -1.38 -5.61
C PRO A 186 6.20 -2.06 -6.44
N ILE A 187 6.67 -1.41 -7.51
CA ILE A 187 7.78 -1.89 -8.33
C ILE A 187 9.09 -1.85 -7.52
N ALA A 188 9.36 -0.77 -6.80
CA ALA A 188 10.52 -0.64 -5.93
C ALA A 188 10.53 -1.72 -4.82
N VAL A 189 9.36 -2.06 -4.27
CA VAL A 189 9.24 -3.18 -3.31
C VAL A 189 9.58 -4.53 -3.95
N ARG A 190 9.07 -4.82 -5.16
CA ARG A 190 9.42 -6.05 -5.89
C ARG A 190 10.93 -6.15 -6.13
N ILE A 191 11.57 -5.03 -6.48
CA ILE A 191 13.02 -4.96 -6.63
C ILE A 191 13.73 -5.23 -5.30
N LEU A 192 13.29 -4.61 -4.19
CA LEU A 192 13.86 -4.89 -2.86
C LEU A 192 13.77 -6.37 -2.49
N ASP A 193 12.61 -7.01 -2.74
CA ASP A 193 12.39 -8.43 -2.46
C ASP A 193 13.28 -9.32 -3.35
N ALA A 194 13.40 -9.01 -4.64
CA ALA A 194 14.31 -9.71 -5.54
C ALA A 194 15.78 -9.58 -5.10
N LEU A 195 16.22 -8.37 -4.73
CA LEU A 195 17.56 -8.12 -4.20
C LEU A 195 17.81 -8.89 -2.89
N ARG A 196 16.79 -9.02 -2.04
CA ARG A 196 16.88 -9.76 -0.78
C ARG A 196 17.11 -11.25 -1.01
N LYS A 197 16.48 -11.83 -2.03
CA LYS A 197 16.58 -13.25 -2.41
C LYS A 197 17.94 -13.62 -3.00
N VAL A 198 18.57 -12.71 -3.74
CA VAL A 198 19.89 -12.96 -4.36
C VAL A 198 21.08 -12.48 -3.51
N GLY A 199 20.80 -11.81 -2.40
CA GLY A 199 21.79 -11.25 -1.49
C GLY A 199 22.03 -12.09 -0.24
N ASN A 200 23.17 -11.85 0.41
CA ASN A 200 23.53 -12.51 1.68
C ASN A 200 23.22 -11.58 2.86
N LEU A 201 22.57 -12.11 3.90
CA LEU A 201 22.24 -11.36 5.12
C LEU A 201 23.47 -11.25 6.05
N TYR A 202 23.82 -10.04 6.42
CA TYR A 202 24.86 -9.71 7.40
C TYR A 202 24.21 -9.22 8.68
N VAL A 203 23.94 -10.17 9.60
CA VAL A 203 23.17 -9.93 10.83
C VAL A 203 23.74 -8.80 11.70
N LYS A 204 25.08 -8.74 11.85
CA LYS A 204 25.75 -7.71 12.65
C LYS A 204 25.57 -6.28 12.13
N GLU A 205 25.35 -6.13 10.82
CA GLU A 205 25.24 -4.83 10.16
C GLU A 205 23.78 -4.45 9.83
N GLU A 206 22.81 -5.32 10.13
CA GLU A 206 21.42 -5.21 9.68
C GLU A 206 21.33 -4.84 8.18
N ARG A 207 22.10 -5.57 7.36
CA ARG A 207 22.24 -5.31 5.93
C ARG A 207 22.24 -6.59 5.11
N VAL A 208 21.82 -6.48 3.86
CA VAL A 208 21.96 -7.55 2.87
C VAL A 208 22.92 -7.09 1.81
N ARG A 209 24.04 -7.79 1.59
CA ARG A 209 24.99 -7.44 0.52
C ARG A 209 24.65 -8.22 -0.75
N ILE A 210 24.70 -7.52 -1.87
CA ILE A 210 24.41 -8.05 -3.21
C ILE A 210 25.70 -7.96 -4.03
N LEU A 211 26.13 -9.09 -4.57
CA LEU A 211 27.26 -9.11 -5.50
C LEU A 211 26.81 -8.53 -6.85
N PRO A 212 27.64 -7.74 -7.57
CA PRO A 212 27.25 -7.15 -8.86
C PRO A 212 26.73 -8.19 -9.87
N LYS A 213 27.34 -9.37 -9.91
CA LYS A 213 26.91 -10.49 -10.77
C LYS A 213 25.49 -11.01 -10.49
N ASN A 214 24.94 -10.76 -9.30
CA ASN A 214 23.61 -11.21 -8.90
C ASN A 214 22.53 -10.18 -9.27
N ILE A 215 22.88 -8.98 -9.76
CA ILE A 215 21.92 -7.95 -10.14
C ILE A 215 21.10 -8.38 -11.36
N GLU A 216 21.73 -9.07 -12.32
CA GLU A 216 21.01 -9.64 -13.48
C GLU A 216 19.97 -10.67 -13.05
N GLU A 217 20.28 -11.48 -12.05
CA GLU A 217 19.34 -12.44 -11.49
C GLU A 217 18.19 -11.73 -10.75
N ALA A 218 18.47 -10.67 -9.99
CA ALA A 218 17.42 -9.87 -9.37
C ALA A 218 16.49 -9.25 -10.43
N LEU A 219 17.03 -8.69 -11.52
CA LEU A 219 16.24 -8.18 -12.64
C LEU A 219 15.31 -9.27 -13.20
N ARG A 220 15.84 -10.47 -13.46
CA ARG A 220 15.05 -11.60 -13.95
C ARG A 220 13.91 -11.97 -13.01
N LEU A 221 14.16 -12.03 -11.70
CA LEU A 221 13.13 -12.31 -10.69
C LEU A 221 12.03 -11.24 -10.64
N THR A 222 12.34 -10.00 -11.00
CA THR A 222 11.31 -8.95 -11.07
C THR A 222 10.40 -9.07 -12.28
N GLY A 223 10.85 -9.66 -13.41
CA GLY A 223 10.05 -9.69 -14.64
C GLY A 223 9.83 -8.30 -15.28
N LEU A 224 10.67 -7.33 -14.92
CA LEU A 224 10.65 -5.97 -15.46
C LEU A 224 11.65 -5.84 -16.61
N ASP A 225 11.46 -4.83 -17.45
CA ASP A 225 12.48 -4.41 -18.38
C ASP A 225 13.63 -3.70 -17.65
N LYS A 226 14.81 -3.70 -18.26
CA LYS A 226 16.03 -3.14 -17.67
C LYS A 226 15.92 -1.64 -17.37
N GLU A 227 15.24 -0.88 -18.23
CA GLU A 227 15.11 0.57 -18.07
C GLU A 227 14.25 0.91 -16.84
N THR A 228 13.10 0.25 -16.68
CA THR A 228 12.23 0.39 -15.51
C THR A 228 12.98 -0.01 -14.23
N PHE A 229 13.69 -1.14 -14.25
CA PHE A 229 14.45 -1.62 -13.10
C PHE A 229 15.55 -0.62 -12.68
N GLU A 230 16.31 -0.08 -13.62
CA GLU A 230 17.37 0.89 -13.34
C GLU A 230 16.83 2.22 -12.81
N LYS A 231 15.70 2.70 -13.34
CA LYS A 231 15.02 3.91 -12.84
C LYS A 231 14.56 3.75 -11.40
N GLU A 232 13.91 2.63 -11.07
CA GLU A 232 13.42 2.38 -9.71
C GLU A 232 14.57 2.12 -8.72
N LEU A 233 15.70 1.55 -9.15
CA LEU A 233 16.91 1.49 -8.32
C LEU A 233 17.43 2.88 -7.92
N VAL A 234 17.30 3.89 -8.78
CA VAL A 234 17.65 5.27 -8.43
C VAL A 234 16.73 5.78 -7.33
N VAL A 235 15.41 5.54 -7.45
CA VAL A 235 14.43 5.93 -6.42
C VAL A 235 14.76 5.27 -5.08
N LEU A 236 15.02 3.96 -5.06
CA LEU A 236 15.41 3.22 -3.86
C LEU A 236 16.68 3.78 -3.19
N ARG A 237 17.67 4.24 -3.98
CA ARG A 237 18.90 4.86 -3.45
C ARG A 237 18.63 6.24 -2.88
N VAL A 238 17.85 7.06 -3.58
CA VAL A 238 17.47 8.42 -3.13
C VAL A 238 16.64 8.33 -1.84
N ALA A 239 15.79 7.31 -1.72
CA ALA A 239 15.03 7.03 -0.51
C ALA A 239 15.87 6.41 0.62
N GLY A 240 17.16 6.12 0.40
CA GLY A 240 18.06 5.52 1.40
C GLY A 240 17.78 4.04 1.71
N LEU A 241 16.89 3.39 0.96
CA LEU A 241 16.49 1.99 1.17
C LEU A 241 17.59 1.01 0.74
N ILE A 242 18.37 1.39 -0.28
CA ILE A 242 19.54 0.63 -0.75
C ILE A 242 20.78 1.52 -0.88
N GLY A 243 21.95 0.90 -0.75
CA GLY A 243 23.24 1.46 -1.14
C GLY A 243 23.61 1.08 -2.59
N ARG A 244 24.91 1.12 -2.90
CA ARG A 244 25.42 0.67 -4.21
C ARG A 244 25.28 -0.84 -4.40
N THR A 245 25.56 -1.61 -3.36
CA THR A 245 25.64 -3.08 -3.38
C THR A 245 25.00 -3.70 -2.13
N SER A 246 24.08 -3.00 -1.48
CA SER A 246 23.43 -3.49 -0.27
C SER A 246 22.01 -2.98 -0.07
N ILE A 247 21.18 -3.74 0.62
CA ILE A 247 19.93 -3.26 1.24
C ILE A 247 20.29 -2.73 2.62
N ASN A 248 19.83 -1.51 2.94
CA ASN A 248 20.07 -0.86 4.23
C ASN A 248 18.98 -1.27 5.24
N LYS A 249 19.16 -0.89 6.51
CA LYS A 249 18.16 -1.13 7.58
C LYS A 249 16.75 -0.66 7.19
N ALA A 250 16.64 0.53 6.60
CA ALA A 250 15.36 1.06 6.11
C ALA A 250 14.71 0.16 5.04
N GLY A 251 15.50 -0.36 4.10
CA GLY A 251 15.01 -1.33 3.12
C GLY A 251 14.58 -2.66 3.75
N LEU A 252 15.27 -3.12 4.81
CA LEU A 252 14.84 -4.29 5.57
C LEU A 252 13.54 -4.06 6.35
N GLN A 253 13.33 -2.85 6.89
CA GLN A 253 12.06 -2.48 7.53
C GLN A 253 10.90 -2.52 6.54
N VAL A 254 11.10 -2.05 5.31
CA VAL A 254 10.10 -2.17 4.23
C VAL A 254 9.79 -3.64 3.91
N LEU A 255 10.81 -4.50 3.85
CA LEU A 255 10.61 -5.94 3.62
C LEU A 255 9.88 -6.62 4.78
N LYS A 256 10.20 -6.27 6.03
CA LYS A 256 9.44 -6.74 7.20
C LYS A 256 7.98 -6.26 7.15
N ALA A 257 7.75 -5.02 6.75
CA ALA A 257 6.41 -4.47 6.55
C ALA A 257 5.64 -5.23 5.46
N LEU A 258 6.32 -5.62 4.37
CA LEU A 258 5.74 -6.46 3.31
C LEU A 258 5.33 -7.84 3.84
N GLU A 259 6.17 -8.48 4.66
CA GLU A 259 5.85 -9.77 5.27
C GLU A 259 4.63 -9.67 6.19
N LEU A 260 4.60 -8.69 7.10
CA LEU A 260 3.48 -8.47 8.03
C LEU A 260 2.16 -8.12 7.32
N LEU A 261 2.22 -7.41 6.18
CA LEU A 261 1.04 -7.06 5.41
C LEU A 261 0.36 -8.27 4.76
N ASN A 262 1.11 -9.36 4.55
CA ASN A 262 0.67 -10.55 3.82
C ASN A 262 0.77 -11.84 4.67
N ALA A 263 0.87 -11.70 5.99
CA ALA A 263 0.89 -12.80 6.96
C ALA A 263 -0.53 -13.18 7.38
#